data_AF-A0A4Q0T7J5-F1
#
_entry.id   AF-A0A4Q0T7J5-F1
#
_cell.length_a   1.000
_cell.length_b   1.000
_cell.length_c   1.000
_cell.angle_alpha   90.00
_cell.angle_beta   90.00
_cell.angle_gamma   90.00
#
_symmetry.space_group_name_H-M   'P 1'
#
loop_
_entity.id
_entity.type
_entity.pdbx_description
1 polymer ?
#
loop_
_entity_poly.entity_id
_entity_poly.type
_entity_poly.pdbx_seq_one_letter_code
_entity_poly.pdbx_strand_id
1 'polypeptide(L)'
;MIDREARMRKRLAMVALGLLALPGLAKSKKIVLPAYVLKAHTVAVLIDPDAGIAYDDPRANQVAQKDVETALLKWGRFEPVISTQDADLIIVVRRGTGKLVDQTIADPRQNNRPGMIDPTSGGLAVGGQRGRPLDASDSGQPSASPTGVHPQTEVGATDDSFVVYEGKVEGPLEHPAAWRYTGRDGLRPHGVPAVDEFRKMVAEAEKAASKNP
;
A
#
# COMPACT_ATOMS: atom_id res chain seq x y z
N MET A 1 60.33 -29.66 -29.18
CA MET A 1 61.42 -28.67 -29.04
C MET A 1 61.12 -27.52 -29.99
N ILE A 2 61.07 -26.29 -29.46
CA ILE A 2 61.54 -25.05 -30.10
C ILE A 2 60.64 -24.52 -31.25
N ASP A 3 60.13 -23.28 -31.28
CA ASP A 3 60.25 -22.16 -30.37
C ASP A 3 59.12 -21.14 -30.59
N ARG A 4 59.06 -20.26 -29.61
CA ARG A 4 58.27 -19.05 -29.42
C ARG A 4 58.18 -18.13 -30.65
N GLU A 5 57.00 -17.52 -30.74
CA GLU A 5 56.77 -16.07 -30.83
C GLU A 5 57.74 -15.25 -31.71
N ALA A 6 57.18 -14.59 -32.72
CA ALA A 6 56.97 -13.14 -32.69
C ALA A 6 57.18 -12.50 -34.08
N ARG A 7 56.13 -11.83 -34.56
CA ARG A 7 56.09 -10.35 -34.63
C ARG A 7 54.99 -9.89 -35.58
N MET A 8 53.80 -9.70 -35.00
CA MET A 8 53.15 -8.39 -34.94
C MET A 8 53.32 -7.48 -36.17
N ARG A 9 52.37 -7.47 -37.12
CA ARG A 9 52.04 -6.29 -37.95
C ARG A 9 50.54 -6.19 -38.28
N LYS A 10 49.83 -5.62 -37.30
CA LYS A 10 48.88 -4.51 -37.45
C LYS A 10 47.60 -4.66 -38.31
N ARG A 11 46.47 -4.65 -37.57
CA ARG A 11 45.29 -3.75 -37.70
C ARG A 11 44.19 -4.07 -38.73
N LEU A 12 43.02 -4.47 -38.21
CA LEU A 12 41.61 -4.10 -38.51
C LEU A 12 40.75 -5.33 -38.14
N ALA A 13 39.62 -5.31 -37.44
CA ALA A 13 38.70 -4.32 -36.89
C ALA A 13 37.93 -5.04 -35.74
N MET A 14 37.82 -4.46 -34.54
CA MET A 14 36.59 -3.87 -33.96
C MET A 14 35.29 -4.73 -34.02
N VAL A 15 34.53 -4.66 -32.91
CA VAL A 15 33.13 -5.12 -32.65
C VAL A 15 33.03 -6.54 -32.05
N ALA A 16 32.44 -6.83 -30.89
CA ALA A 16 31.65 -6.07 -29.92
C ALA A 16 31.87 -6.61 -28.49
N LEU A 17 31.94 -5.66 -27.56
CA LEU A 17 31.90 -5.84 -26.12
C LEU A 17 30.46 -6.19 -25.70
N GLY A 18 30.16 -7.48 -25.58
CA GLY A 18 28.94 -7.96 -24.95
C GLY A 18 29.18 -8.15 -23.44
N LEU A 19 29.26 -7.06 -22.70
CA LEU A 19 29.29 -7.07 -21.24
C LEU A 19 27.95 -7.67 -20.78
N LEU A 20 27.95 -8.94 -20.38
CA LEU A 20 26.81 -9.57 -19.72
C LEU A 20 26.70 -8.92 -18.33
N ALA A 21 26.05 -7.76 -18.30
CA ALA A 21 25.64 -7.11 -17.07
C ALA A 21 24.61 -8.02 -16.40
N LEU A 22 25.08 -8.81 -15.43
CA LEU A 22 24.23 -9.34 -14.38
C LEU A 22 23.41 -8.15 -13.85
N PRO A 23 22.07 -8.21 -13.78
CA PRO A 23 21.36 -7.23 -12.98
C PRO A 23 21.89 -7.40 -11.55
N GLY A 24 22.62 -6.40 -11.08
CA GLY A 24 23.04 -6.32 -9.70
C GLY A 24 21.76 -6.38 -8.86
N LEU A 25 21.59 -7.49 -8.13
CA LEU A 25 20.74 -7.47 -6.94
C LEU A 25 21.32 -6.34 -6.08
N ALA A 26 20.65 -5.20 -6.09
CA ALA A 26 20.89 -4.15 -5.13
C ALA A 26 20.92 -4.84 -3.77
N LYS A 27 22.03 -4.70 -3.03
CA LYS A 27 22.11 -5.16 -1.65
C LYS A 27 20.96 -4.52 -0.90
N SER A 28 19.88 -5.28 -0.70
CA SER A 28 18.82 -4.89 0.19
C SER A 28 19.48 -4.72 1.56
N LYS A 29 19.37 -3.52 2.15
CA LYS A 29 19.55 -3.38 3.59
C LYS A 29 18.74 -4.52 4.20
N LYS A 30 19.37 -5.39 5.01
CA LYS A 30 18.64 -6.45 5.71
C LYS A 30 17.55 -5.75 6.50
N ILE A 31 16.31 -5.83 6.03
CA ILE A 31 15.16 -5.25 6.73
C ILE A 31 14.97 -6.16 7.93
N VAL A 32 15.45 -5.70 9.09
CA VAL A 32 15.23 -6.38 10.35
C VAL A 32 13.85 -5.95 10.83
N LEU A 33 12.92 -6.90 10.88
CA LEU A 33 11.58 -6.64 11.41
C LEU A 33 11.66 -6.34 12.91
N PRO A 34 10.96 -5.30 13.39
CA PRO A 34 10.86 -5.02 14.82
C PRO A 34 10.25 -6.18 15.61
N ALA A 35 10.62 -6.29 16.89
CA ALA A 35 10.18 -7.39 17.76
C ALA A 35 8.64 -7.44 17.93
N TYR A 36 7.94 -6.31 17.86
CA TYR A 36 6.48 -6.28 17.94
C TYR A 36 5.82 -7.02 16.76
N VAL A 37 6.42 -7.02 15.56
CA VAL A 37 5.90 -7.77 14.40
C VAL A 37 5.95 -9.27 14.65
N LEU A 38 7.04 -9.74 15.29
CA LEU A 38 7.23 -11.16 15.59
C LEU A 38 6.35 -11.63 16.76
N LYS A 39 5.94 -10.72 17.65
CA LYS A 39 5.10 -11.02 18.82
C LYS A 39 3.61 -10.75 18.60
N ALA A 40 3.23 -10.10 17.50
CA ALA A 40 1.85 -9.75 17.19
C ALA A 40 0.98 -11.01 17.00
N HIS A 41 -0.28 -10.92 17.40
CA HIS A 41 -1.31 -11.95 17.22
C HIS A 41 -2.50 -11.40 16.45
N THR A 42 -2.89 -10.14 16.68
CA THR A 42 -4.04 -9.53 16.01
C THR A 42 -3.60 -8.53 14.95
N VAL A 43 -4.39 -8.41 13.88
CA VAL A 43 -4.11 -7.49 12.78
C VAL A 43 -5.38 -6.80 12.27
N ALA A 44 -5.34 -5.49 12.09
CA ALA A 44 -6.39 -4.74 11.41
C ALA A 44 -5.91 -4.33 10.03
N VAL A 45 -6.77 -4.46 9.01
CA VAL A 45 -6.48 -4.04 7.64
C VAL A 45 -7.29 -2.80 7.30
N LEU A 46 -6.62 -1.73 6.91
CA LEU A 46 -7.19 -0.44 6.54
C LEU A 46 -6.89 -0.12 5.09
N ILE A 47 -7.81 0.56 4.43
CA ILE A 47 -7.51 1.26 3.19
C ILE A 47 -6.75 2.54 3.58
N ASP A 48 -5.69 2.85 2.85
CA ASP A 48 -4.93 4.09 3.01
C ASP A 48 -5.90 5.30 3.01
N PRO A 49 -5.93 6.13 4.06
CA PRO A 49 -6.85 7.25 4.15
C PRO A 49 -6.66 8.28 3.02
N ASP A 50 -5.47 8.32 2.44
CA ASP A 50 -5.13 9.17 1.31
C ASP A 50 -5.35 8.46 -0.04
N ALA A 51 -5.82 7.20 -0.04
CA ALA A 51 -6.17 6.52 -1.28
C ALA A 51 -7.42 7.14 -1.91
N GLY A 52 -7.23 7.72 -3.08
CA GLY A 52 -8.34 8.04 -3.96
C GLY A 52 -9.10 6.79 -4.44
N ILE A 53 -10.40 6.97 -4.71
CA ILE A 53 -11.25 5.96 -5.36
C ILE A 53 -11.03 6.02 -6.87
N ALA A 54 -10.67 4.89 -7.48
CA ALA A 54 -10.54 4.79 -8.93
C ALA A 54 -11.91 4.93 -9.61
N TYR A 55 -11.98 5.70 -10.70
CA TYR A 55 -13.24 5.94 -11.41
C TYR A 55 -13.77 4.69 -12.12
N ASP A 56 -12.87 3.89 -12.70
CA ASP A 56 -13.20 2.67 -13.46
C ASP A 56 -13.48 1.46 -12.57
N ASP A 57 -12.83 1.37 -11.41
CA ASP A 57 -13.16 0.39 -10.36
C ASP A 57 -13.24 1.03 -8.97
N PRO A 58 -14.40 1.61 -8.61
CA PRO A 58 -14.61 2.24 -7.31
C PRO A 58 -14.48 1.30 -6.11
N ARG A 59 -14.47 -0.02 -6.35
CA ARG A 59 -14.43 -1.04 -5.30
C ARG A 59 -13.03 -1.64 -5.14
N ALA A 60 -12.06 -1.23 -5.94
CA ALA A 60 -10.75 -1.87 -6.00
C ALA A 60 -10.04 -1.92 -4.64
N ASN A 61 -10.05 -0.82 -3.88
CA ASN A 61 -9.48 -0.76 -2.52
C ASN A 61 -10.22 -1.70 -1.55
N GLN A 62 -11.56 -1.75 -1.61
CA GLN A 62 -12.37 -2.60 -0.73
C GLN A 62 -12.22 -4.09 -1.05
N VAL A 63 -12.00 -4.44 -2.31
CA VAL A 63 -11.71 -5.82 -2.74
C VAL A 63 -10.32 -6.20 -2.25
N ALA A 64 -9.32 -5.35 -2.48
CA ALA A 64 -7.95 -5.55 -2.00
C ALA A 64 -7.89 -5.74 -0.47
N GLN A 65 -8.61 -4.93 0.31
CA GLN A 65 -8.71 -5.08 1.75
C GLN A 65 -9.23 -6.47 2.15
N LYS A 66 -10.35 -6.92 1.56
CA LYS A 66 -10.94 -8.24 1.85
C LYS A 66 -10.03 -9.40 1.43
N ASP A 67 -9.36 -9.27 0.30
CA ASP A 67 -8.43 -10.28 -0.19
C ASP A 67 -7.22 -10.41 0.73
N VAL A 68 -6.69 -9.29 1.22
CA VAL A 68 -5.62 -9.28 2.22
C VAL A 68 -6.08 -9.91 3.53
N GLU A 69 -7.26 -9.53 4.04
CA GLU A 69 -7.83 -10.16 5.25
C GLU A 69 -7.98 -11.67 5.09
N THR A 70 -8.48 -12.11 3.93
CA THR A 70 -8.65 -13.53 3.60
C THR A 70 -7.30 -14.24 3.52
N ALA A 71 -6.29 -13.61 2.92
CA ALA A 71 -4.94 -14.16 2.82
C ALA A 71 -4.27 -14.29 4.20
N LEU A 72 -4.41 -13.28 5.06
CA LEU A 72 -3.93 -13.31 6.44
C LEU A 72 -4.64 -14.40 7.26
N LEU A 73 -5.96 -14.52 7.11
CA LEU A 73 -6.75 -15.57 7.75
C LEU A 73 -6.31 -16.98 7.30
N LYS A 74 -6.09 -17.17 5.99
CA LYS A 74 -5.59 -18.44 5.43
C LYS A 74 -4.18 -18.77 5.90
N TRP A 75 -3.33 -17.77 6.10
CA TRP A 75 -2.01 -17.97 6.68
C TRP A 75 -2.11 -18.43 8.13
N GLY A 76 -3.09 -17.92 8.90
CA GLY A 76 -3.39 -18.40 10.26
C GLY A 76 -2.36 -17.98 11.32
N ARG A 77 -1.39 -17.13 10.96
CA ARG A 77 -0.42 -16.54 11.90
C ARG A 77 -1.03 -15.40 12.72
N PHE A 78 -1.97 -14.66 12.12
CA PHE A 78 -2.64 -13.52 12.74
C PHE A 78 -4.14 -13.75 12.74
N GLU A 79 -4.82 -13.20 13.75
CA GLU A 79 -6.27 -13.09 13.83
C GLU A 79 -6.69 -11.71 13.29
N PRO A 80 -7.38 -11.63 12.13
CA PRO A 80 -7.87 -10.37 11.62
C PRO A 80 -8.96 -9.82 12.53
N VAL A 81 -8.77 -8.60 13.01
CA VAL A 81 -9.73 -7.86 13.82
C VAL A 81 -10.24 -6.63 13.07
N ILE A 82 -11.49 -6.25 13.36
CA ILE A 82 -12.13 -5.10 12.71
C ILE A 82 -11.63 -3.79 13.32
N SER A 83 -11.42 -3.78 14.64
CA SER A 83 -11.00 -2.62 15.41
C SER A 83 -9.49 -2.43 15.34
N THR A 84 -9.05 -1.23 14.97
CA THR A 84 -7.63 -0.83 14.97
C THR A 84 -7.06 -0.70 16.37
N GLN A 85 -7.90 -0.47 17.38
CA GLN A 85 -7.48 -0.33 18.78
C GLN A 85 -7.05 -1.66 19.39
N ASP A 86 -7.67 -2.76 18.94
CA ASP A 86 -7.42 -4.11 19.46
C ASP A 86 -6.30 -4.84 18.69
N ALA A 87 -5.85 -4.25 17.57
CA ALA A 87 -4.86 -4.84 16.68
C ALA A 87 -3.43 -4.58 17.16
N ASP A 88 -2.60 -5.63 17.23
CA ASP A 88 -1.15 -5.50 17.44
C ASP A 88 -0.44 -4.90 16.23
N LEU A 89 -0.96 -5.14 15.03
CA LEU A 89 -0.47 -4.59 13.77
C LEU A 89 -1.59 -3.92 12.99
N ILE A 90 -1.26 -2.80 12.36
CA ILE A 90 -2.13 -2.15 11.39
C ILE A 90 -1.51 -2.30 10.01
N ILE A 91 -2.24 -2.92 9.10
CA ILE A 91 -1.84 -3.06 7.70
C ILE A 91 -2.63 -2.07 6.87
N VAL A 92 -1.94 -1.15 6.22
CA VAL A 92 -2.52 -0.16 5.33
C VAL A 92 -2.33 -0.63 3.88
N VAL A 93 -3.42 -0.66 3.13
CA VAL A 93 -3.46 -1.12 1.74
C VAL A 93 -3.96 -0.03 0.81
N ARG A 94 -3.35 0.07 -0.37
CA ARG A 94 -3.80 0.95 -1.45
C ARG A 94 -3.68 0.22 -2.76
N ARG A 95 -4.77 0.12 -3.52
CA ARG A 95 -4.73 -0.43 -4.88
C ARG A 95 -4.13 0.61 -5.82
N GLY A 96 -3.17 0.19 -6.63
CA GLY A 96 -2.64 0.99 -7.71
C GLY A 96 -3.61 1.05 -8.87
N THR A 97 -3.69 2.20 -9.53
CA THR A 97 -4.60 2.40 -10.67
C THR A 97 -3.96 2.05 -12.02
N GLY A 98 -2.64 1.76 -12.02
CA GLY A 98 -1.88 1.44 -13.23
C GLY A 98 -1.73 2.61 -14.22
N LYS A 99 -2.25 3.80 -13.91
CA LYS A 99 -2.20 5.00 -14.76
C LYS A 99 -1.40 6.10 -14.06
N LEU A 100 -0.49 6.75 -14.79
CA LEU A 100 0.31 7.88 -14.28
C LEU A 100 -0.55 9.12 -13.94
N VAL A 101 -1.71 9.23 -14.60
CA VAL A 101 -2.70 10.28 -14.39
C VAL A 101 -4.03 9.58 -14.25
N ASP A 102 -4.64 9.67 -13.08
CA ASP A 102 -5.98 9.16 -12.86
C ASP A 102 -6.82 10.20 -12.12
N GLN A 103 -8.10 10.25 -12.44
CA GLN A 103 -9.05 11.09 -11.73
C GLN A 103 -9.57 10.27 -10.55
N THR A 104 -9.06 10.54 -9.36
CA THR A 104 -9.52 9.87 -8.16
C THR A 104 -10.40 10.80 -7.33
N ILE A 105 -11.36 10.22 -6.63
CA ILE A 105 -12.18 10.94 -5.66
C ILE A 105 -11.63 10.59 -4.27
N ALA A 106 -11.17 11.61 -3.53
CA ALA A 106 -10.79 11.41 -2.14
C ALA A 106 -12.06 11.12 -1.32
N ASP A 107 -12.07 10.00 -0.59
CA ASP A 107 -13.16 9.68 0.34
C ASP A 107 -12.58 9.11 1.64
N PRO A 108 -12.57 9.88 2.75
CA PRO A 108 -12.06 9.42 4.03
C PRO A 108 -12.95 8.33 4.66
N ARG A 109 -14.15 8.07 4.12
CA ARG A 109 -15.10 7.09 4.67
C ARG A 109 -14.88 5.68 4.15
N GLN A 110 -13.86 5.44 3.33
CA GLN A 110 -13.57 4.11 2.78
C GLN A 110 -13.34 3.04 3.86
N ASN A 111 -12.92 3.45 5.07
CA ASN A 111 -12.73 2.56 6.21
C ASN A 111 -13.99 2.37 7.09
N ASN A 112 -15.07 3.12 6.87
CA ASN A 112 -16.28 3.03 7.68
C ASN A 112 -17.09 1.78 7.34
N ARG A 113 -17.00 0.75 8.19
CA ARG A 113 -17.87 -0.42 8.14
C ARG A 113 -19.21 -0.10 8.82
N PRO A 114 -20.36 -0.50 8.23
CA PRO A 114 -21.65 -0.33 8.89
C PRO A 114 -21.63 -0.93 10.30
N GLY A 115 -21.84 -0.09 11.33
CA GLY A 115 -21.87 -0.50 12.74
C GLY A 115 -20.61 -0.22 13.57
N MET A 116 -19.57 0.42 13.01
CA MET A 116 -18.36 0.80 13.73
C MET A 116 -18.32 2.32 13.99
N ILE A 117 -18.04 2.72 15.23
CA ILE A 117 -17.79 4.12 15.60
C ILE A 117 -16.30 4.35 15.42
N ASP A 118 -15.92 5.11 14.41
CA ASP A 118 -14.55 5.58 14.20
C ASP A 118 -14.26 6.79 15.11
N PRO A 119 -13.30 6.71 16.05
CA PRO A 119 -12.91 7.86 16.85
C PRO A 119 -11.92 8.80 16.13
N THR A 120 -11.47 8.47 14.92
CA THR A 120 -10.51 9.30 14.16
C THR A 120 -11.17 10.48 13.45
N SER A 121 -12.50 10.54 13.43
CA SER A 121 -13.27 11.54 12.70
C SER A 121 -13.65 12.73 13.59
N GLY A 122 -12.70 13.64 13.83
CA GLY A 122 -12.96 15.00 14.30
C GLY A 122 -13.61 15.87 13.21
N GLY A 123 -14.78 15.46 12.72
CA GLY A 123 -15.48 16.13 11.61
C GLY A 123 -16.91 15.64 11.46
N LEU A 124 -17.82 16.25 12.21
CA LEU A 124 -19.26 16.06 12.11
C LEU A 124 -19.76 16.33 10.67
N ALA A 125 -20.23 15.30 9.97
CA ALA A 125 -21.01 15.45 8.75
C ALA A 125 -22.40 14.83 8.95
N VAL A 126 -23.28 15.61 9.57
CA VAL A 126 -24.69 15.29 9.78
C VAL A 126 -25.45 15.59 8.48
N GLY A 127 -25.71 14.55 7.69
CA GLY A 127 -26.60 14.63 6.52
C GLY A 127 -28.06 14.48 6.93
N GLY A 128 -28.69 15.57 7.37
CA GLY A 128 -30.14 15.63 7.63
C GLY A 128 -30.92 15.92 6.35
N GLN A 129 -31.46 14.90 5.70
CA GLN A 129 -32.35 15.06 4.54
C GLN A 129 -33.77 15.36 5.04
N ARG A 130 -34.23 16.61 4.90
CA ARG A 130 -35.63 17.01 5.19
C ARG A 130 -36.18 17.79 3.99
N GLY A 131 -37.29 17.32 3.43
CA GLY A 131 -37.81 17.78 2.14
C GLY A 131 -38.79 18.97 2.14
N ARG A 132 -39.06 19.42 0.90
CA ARG A 132 -40.18 20.26 0.36
C ARG A 132 -40.15 21.79 0.59
N PRO A 133 -40.79 22.62 -0.29
CA PRO A 133 -40.61 22.79 -1.76
C PRO A 133 -40.49 24.28 -2.22
N LEU A 134 -40.19 24.48 -3.51
CA LEU A 134 -40.53 25.60 -4.44
C LEU A 134 -40.27 27.09 -4.05
N ASP A 135 -39.26 27.64 -4.72
CA ASP A 135 -39.24 28.86 -5.58
C ASP A 135 -40.00 30.13 -5.13
N ALA A 136 -39.23 31.19 -4.81
CA ALA A 136 -39.46 32.56 -5.27
C ALA A 136 -38.31 33.49 -4.83
N SER A 137 -37.60 34.05 -5.82
CA SER A 137 -36.98 35.38 -5.90
C SER A 137 -36.54 36.10 -4.61
N ASP A 138 -35.24 36.35 -4.42
CA ASP A 138 -34.67 37.71 -4.37
C ASP A 138 -33.12 37.71 -4.41
N SER A 139 -32.62 38.79 -4.99
CA SER A 139 -31.28 39.17 -5.40
C SER A 139 -30.23 39.34 -4.27
N GLY A 140 -28.97 38.98 -4.56
CA GLY A 140 -27.80 39.42 -3.75
C GLY A 140 -26.51 38.59 -3.86
N GLN A 141 -25.61 39.01 -4.78
CA GLN A 141 -24.13 38.90 -4.75
C GLN A 141 -23.43 37.50 -4.73
N PRO A 142 -22.21 37.39 -5.33
CA PRO A 142 -21.66 36.11 -5.77
C PRO A 142 -20.82 35.47 -4.69
N SER A 143 -21.29 34.34 -4.17
CA SER A 143 -20.43 33.39 -3.46
C SER A 143 -20.28 32.16 -4.34
N ALA A 144 -19.15 32.10 -5.03
CA ALA A 144 -18.70 30.91 -5.73
C ALA A 144 -18.79 29.72 -4.76
N SER A 145 -19.71 28.81 -5.06
CA SER A 145 -19.73 27.47 -4.46
C SER A 145 -18.66 26.64 -5.17
N PRO A 146 -17.75 25.99 -4.45
CA PRO A 146 -17.13 24.77 -4.94
C PRO A 146 -17.50 23.65 -3.96
N THR A 147 -18.77 23.26 -3.96
CA THR A 147 -19.15 21.90 -3.52
C THR A 147 -19.45 21.08 -4.77
N GLY A 148 -18.49 21.10 -5.69
CA GLY A 148 -18.35 20.05 -6.69
C GLY A 148 -17.61 18.89 -6.03
N VAL A 149 -17.95 17.66 -6.38
CA VAL A 149 -17.00 16.54 -6.29
C VAL A 149 -15.83 16.97 -7.18
N HIS A 150 -14.77 17.54 -6.62
CA HIS A 150 -13.62 17.98 -7.39
C HIS A 150 -12.81 16.72 -7.72
N PRO A 151 -12.69 16.34 -9.01
CA PRO A 151 -11.76 15.30 -9.40
C PRO A 151 -10.36 15.80 -9.02
N GLN A 152 -9.72 15.17 -8.04
CA GLN A 152 -8.33 15.50 -7.75
C GLN A 152 -7.50 14.79 -8.80
N THR A 153 -6.69 15.56 -9.55
CA THR A 153 -5.65 14.97 -10.39
C THR A 153 -4.51 14.58 -9.45
N GLU A 154 -4.58 13.36 -8.91
CA GLU A 154 -3.45 12.79 -8.19
C GLU A 154 -2.46 12.25 -9.23
N VAL A 155 -1.17 12.48 -9.02
CA VAL A 155 -0.15 11.68 -9.72
C VAL A 155 -0.37 10.25 -9.23
N GLY A 156 -1.06 9.46 -10.04
CA GLY A 156 -1.65 8.19 -9.59
C GLY A 156 -0.55 7.28 -9.04
N ALA A 157 -0.75 6.73 -7.84
CA ALA A 157 0.06 5.62 -7.40
C ALA A 157 -0.19 4.46 -8.37
N THR A 158 0.73 4.28 -9.32
CA THR A 158 0.66 3.25 -10.36
C THR A 158 0.71 1.85 -9.77
N ASP A 159 1.36 1.72 -8.61
CA ASP A 159 1.64 0.45 -7.95
C ASP A 159 0.73 0.24 -6.74
N ASP A 160 0.46 -1.03 -6.45
CA ASP A 160 -0.19 -1.40 -5.20
C ASP A 160 0.77 -1.17 -4.02
N SER A 161 0.22 -0.79 -2.87
CA SER A 161 0.98 -0.59 -1.63
C SER A 161 0.41 -1.43 -0.50
N PHE A 162 1.30 -2.07 0.25
CA PHE A 162 1.01 -2.81 1.48
C PHE A 162 2.02 -2.36 2.53
N VAL A 163 1.54 -1.79 3.63
CA VAL A 163 2.40 -1.18 4.65
C VAL A 163 2.01 -1.70 6.03
N VAL A 164 2.99 -2.08 6.84
CA VAL A 164 2.78 -2.62 8.18
C VAL A 164 3.24 -1.60 9.20
N TYR A 165 2.35 -1.23 10.11
CA TYR A 165 2.58 -0.33 11.22
C TYR A 165 2.39 -1.06 12.56
N GLU A 166 3.01 -0.51 13.61
CA GLU A 166 2.74 -0.92 14.99
C GLU A 166 1.32 -0.51 15.38
N GLY A 167 0.54 -1.44 15.90
CA GLY A 167 -0.77 -1.16 16.49
C GLY A 167 -0.65 -0.76 17.97
N LYS A 168 -1.77 -0.44 18.61
CA LYS A 168 -1.83 -0.05 20.05
C LYS A 168 -0.98 1.17 20.44
N VAL A 169 -0.55 1.97 19.46
CA VAL A 169 0.11 3.26 19.67
C VAL A 169 -0.81 4.40 19.23
N GLU A 170 -0.56 5.60 19.75
CA GLU A 170 -1.26 6.80 19.28
C GLU A 170 -0.74 7.21 17.90
N GLY A 171 -1.67 7.53 16.98
CA GLY A 171 -1.36 7.87 15.59
C GLY A 171 -0.49 6.84 14.86
N PRO A 172 -0.88 5.56 14.75
CA PRO A 172 -0.03 4.50 14.16
C PRO A 172 0.59 4.81 12.80
N LEU A 173 -0.14 5.52 11.94
CA LEU A 173 0.28 5.86 10.57
C LEU A 173 1.34 6.98 10.54
N GLU A 174 1.48 7.75 11.62
CA GLU A 174 2.50 8.80 11.79
C GLU A 174 3.88 8.23 12.18
N HIS A 175 3.91 6.96 12.61
CA HIS A 175 5.15 6.28 12.98
C HIS A 175 5.83 5.63 11.74
N PRO A 176 7.15 5.40 11.79
CA PRO A 176 7.83 4.66 10.73
C PRO A 176 7.24 3.27 10.53
N ALA A 177 6.97 2.92 9.28
CA ALA A 177 6.49 1.59 8.93
C ALA A 177 7.51 0.51 9.32
N ALA A 178 7.01 -0.57 9.94
CA ALA A 178 7.78 -1.77 10.26
C ALA A 178 8.26 -2.45 8.99
N TRP A 179 7.41 -2.44 7.97
CA TRP A 179 7.65 -3.06 6.67
C TRP A 179 6.77 -2.44 5.58
N ARG A 180 7.24 -2.48 4.34
CA ARG A 180 6.50 -1.98 3.18
C ARG A 180 6.78 -2.85 1.96
N TYR A 181 5.72 -3.10 1.21
CA TYR A 181 5.78 -3.61 -0.16
C TYR A 181 5.10 -2.62 -1.09
N THR A 182 5.73 -2.34 -2.22
CA THR A 182 5.16 -1.55 -3.31
C THR A 182 5.49 -2.24 -4.62
N GLY A 183 4.47 -2.48 -5.44
CA GLY A 183 4.66 -3.07 -6.76
C GLY A 183 3.35 -3.35 -7.47
N ARG A 184 3.43 -3.47 -8.79
CA ARG A 184 2.29 -3.87 -9.62
C ARG A 184 1.73 -5.21 -9.17
N ASP A 185 0.40 -5.29 -9.12
CA ASP A 185 -0.35 -6.49 -8.77
C ASP A 185 -0.05 -7.09 -7.38
N GLY A 186 0.59 -6.34 -6.48
CA GLY A 186 0.87 -6.73 -5.11
C GLY A 186 -0.35 -7.08 -4.27
N LEU A 187 -1.51 -6.49 -4.61
CA LEU A 187 -2.79 -6.72 -3.96
C LEU A 187 -3.81 -7.44 -4.86
N ARG A 188 -3.32 -8.12 -5.90
CA ARG A 188 -4.20 -8.79 -6.86
C ARG A 188 -5.02 -9.89 -6.18
N PRO A 189 -6.32 -10.05 -6.53
CA PRO A 189 -7.19 -11.06 -5.94
C PRO A 189 -6.62 -12.48 -6.04
N HIS A 190 -7.00 -13.31 -5.06
CA HIS A 190 -6.66 -14.73 -4.92
C HIS A 190 -5.19 -15.08 -4.60
N GLY A 191 -4.22 -14.21 -4.95
CA GLY A 191 -2.80 -14.44 -4.70
C GLY A 191 -2.17 -13.50 -3.66
N VAL A 192 -2.59 -12.24 -3.63
CA VAL A 192 -2.05 -11.17 -2.75
C VAL A 192 -0.53 -11.29 -2.53
N PRO A 193 0.32 -11.10 -3.57
CA PRO A 193 1.78 -11.30 -3.47
C PRO A 193 2.45 -10.53 -2.32
N ALA A 194 1.91 -9.37 -1.94
CA ALA A 194 2.42 -8.61 -0.80
C ALA A 194 2.36 -9.40 0.53
N VAL A 195 1.32 -10.20 0.74
CA VAL A 195 1.18 -11.05 1.94
C VAL A 195 2.20 -12.19 1.91
N ASP A 196 2.46 -12.78 0.74
CA ASP A 196 3.49 -13.82 0.58
C ASP A 196 4.89 -13.30 0.88
N GLU A 197 5.23 -12.11 0.39
CA GLU A 197 6.50 -11.45 0.69
C GLU A 197 6.62 -11.10 2.17
N PHE A 198 5.54 -10.59 2.78
CA PHE A 198 5.53 -10.32 4.21
C PHE A 198 5.74 -11.60 5.02
N ARG A 199 5.06 -12.69 4.65
CA ARG A 199 5.23 -14.01 5.27
C ARG A 199 6.67 -14.52 5.19
N LYS A 200 7.33 -14.37 4.04
CA LYS A 200 8.75 -14.74 3.89
C LYS A 200 9.62 -13.93 4.84
N MET A 201 9.41 -12.62 4.90
CA MET A 201 10.17 -11.73 5.77
C MET A 201 9.98 -12.04 7.26
N VAL A 202 8.76 -12.34 7.70
CA VAL A 202 8.48 -12.78 9.08
C VAL A 202 9.21 -14.09 9.38
N ALA A 203 9.12 -15.09 8.50
CA ALA A 203 9.79 -16.37 8.69
C ALA A 203 11.32 -16.26 8.72
N GLU A 204 11.91 -15.35 7.92
CA GLU A 204 13.34 -15.05 7.97
C GLU A 204 13.74 -14.37 9.27
N ALA A 205 12.95 -13.41 9.73
CA ALA A 205 13.20 -12.70 10.99
C ALA A 205 13.07 -13.61 12.21
N GLU A 206 12.07 -14.50 12.25
CA GLU A 206 11.92 -15.52 13.31
C GLU A 206 13.14 -16.45 13.34
N LYS A 207 13.59 -16.95 12.18
CA LYS A 207 14.81 -17.78 12.08
C LYS A 207 16.06 -17.05 12.54
N ALA A 208 16.16 -15.75 12.26
CA ALA A 208 17.29 -14.93 12.71
C ALA A 208 17.26 -14.70 14.23
N ALA A 209 16.09 -14.43 14.80
CA ALA A 209 15.91 -14.27 16.24
C ALA A 209 16.25 -15.55 17.02
N SER A 210 15.87 -16.73 16.52
CA SER A 210 16.23 -18.00 17.18
C SER A 210 17.72 -18.34 17.16
N LYS A 211 18.52 -17.71 16.28
CA LYS A 211 19.97 -17.93 16.19
C LYS A 211 20.79 -16.97 17.06
N ASN A 212 20.18 -15.88 17.50
CA ASN A 212 20.78 -14.87 18.39
C ASN A 212 19.85 -14.61 19.58
N PRO A 213 19.77 -15.56 20.55
CA PRO A 213 18.88 -15.46 21.71
C PRO A 213 19.25 -14.33 22.67
#